data_AF-A0A2V7BN36-F1
#
_entry.id   AF-A0A2V7BN36-F1
#
_cell.length_a   1.000
_cell.length_b   1.000
_cell.length_c   1.000
_cell.angle_alpha   90.00
_cell.angle_beta   90.00
_cell.angle_gamma   90.00
#
_symmetry.space_group_name_H-M   'P 1'
#
loop_
_entity.id
_entity.type
_entity.pdbx_description
1 polymer ?
#
loop_
_entity_poly.entity_id
_entity_poly.type
_entity_poly.pdbx_seq_one_letter_code
_entity_poly.pdbx_strand_id
1 'polypeptide(L)'
;MSLVLDEHRLYLADTARVSAFQRAIEEVVTPGDVVLDLGAGTGILGLMACRAGAKRVYAVDEGPIIGLAHEVAAANGFQDRITHVKGLSTRVELPERVDVVLADQIGRFGFESGILEYFGDARARFLKSAGVMVPSEIGLVVAPVECPDLFGQVEFWGRTPAGYDFRPALAIAANTGYPARFDPAHLLGAPARAISLTLSTASPAAALSSEVVLVAERPGTLHGIGGWFDAKLSPGVTLTNSPLAARPILRRQVFFPIARPVALDEHDQIRVRLRILPAVAIVTWTVDVKAGRFAHSTFQGMLLCKEDLERTDLHFVPRLSPWGEARRSVLELCDGQRALGEIEREVHGRHPTLFHSHAEAAAFVTEVVTRYAV
;
A
#
# COMPACT_ATOMS: atom_id res chain seq x y z
N MET A 1 7.42 2.43 21.45
CA MET A 1 5.97 2.22 21.57
C MET A 1 5.47 1.73 20.22
N SER A 2 4.82 0.56 20.15
CA SER A 2 4.41 -0.02 18.87
C SER A 2 3.18 0.70 18.32
N LEU A 3 3.39 1.59 17.33
CA LEU A 3 2.30 2.26 16.60
C LEU A 3 1.49 1.29 15.73
N VAL A 4 1.98 0.06 15.52
CA VAL A 4 1.32 -0.97 14.71
C VAL A 4 -0.04 -1.35 15.30
N LEU A 5 -0.15 -1.50 16.63
CA LEU A 5 -1.44 -1.81 17.24
C LEU A 5 -2.46 -0.69 17.05
N ASP A 6 -2.03 0.57 17.16
CA ASP A 6 -2.88 1.73 16.91
C ASP A 6 -3.29 1.87 15.44
N GLU A 7 -2.40 1.51 14.51
CA GLU A 7 -2.72 1.44 13.09
C GLU A 7 -3.82 0.39 12.83
N HIS A 8 -3.68 -0.82 13.38
CA HIS A 8 -4.72 -1.85 13.28
C HIS A 8 -6.02 -1.44 13.99
N ARG A 9 -5.96 -0.69 15.09
CA ARG A 9 -7.14 -0.11 15.73
C ARG A 9 -7.91 0.80 14.75
N LEU A 10 -7.24 1.61 13.94
CA LEU A 10 -7.89 2.43 12.91
C LEU A 10 -8.58 1.56 11.84
N TYR A 11 -7.98 0.43 11.48
CA TYR A 11 -8.56 -0.51 10.51
C TYR A 11 -9.82 -1.19 11.06
N LEU A 12 -9.78 -1.62 12.33
CA LEU A 12 -10.90 -2.27 13.01
C LEU A 12 -12.03 -1.29 13.39
N ALA A 13 -11.69 -0.03 13.67
CA ALA A 13 -12.67 1.01 13.98
C ALA A 13 -13.47 1.48 12.75
N ASP A 14 -12.99 1.22 11.54
CA ASP A 14 -13.71 1.49 10.30
C ASP A 14 -14.83 0.47 10.09
N THR A 15 -15.97 0.73 10.70
CA THR A 15 -17.14 -0.18 10.66
C THR A 15 -17.68 -0.41 9.24
N ALA A 16 -17.54 0.56 8.33
CA ALA A 16 -17.95 0.41 6.93
C ALA A 16 -17.07 -0.64 6.24
N ARG A 17 -15.76 -0.56 6.45
CA ARG A 17 -14.77 -1.52 5.97
C ARG A 17 -14.99 -2.92 6.53
N VAL A 18 -15.04 -3.04 7.85
CA VAL A 18 -15.21 -4.32 8.56
C VAL A 18 -16.53 -4.99 8.17
N SER A 19 -17.63 -4.24 8.11
CA SER A 19 -18.94 -4.77 7.74
C SER A 19 -18.99 -5.24 6.28
N ALA A 20 -18.34 -4.52 5.36
CA ALA A 20 -18.28 -4.94 3.96
C ALA A 20 -17.52 -6.26 3.79
N PHE A 21 -16.34 -6.40 4.40
CA PHE A 21 -15.60 -7.67 4.36
C PHE A 21 -16.37 -8.80 5.03
N GLN A 22 -17.02 -8.55 6.17
CA GLN A 22 -17.86 -9.54 6.83
C GLN A 22 -18.96 -10.07 5.87
N ARG A 23 -19.74 -9.18 5.25
CA ARG A 23 -20.81 -9.59 4.32
C ARG A 23 -20.25 -10.33 3.11
N ALA A 24 -19.12 -9.89 2.57
CA ALA A 24 -18.50 -10.54 1.42
C ALA A 24 -18.02 -11.95 1.78
N ILE A 25 -17.40 -12.12 2.95
CA ILE A 25 -16.96 -13.42 3.48
C ILE A 25 -18.16 -14.35 3.68
N GLU A 26 -19.25 -13.86 4.28
CA GLU A 26 -20.49 -14.61 4.46
C GLU A 26 -21.16 -15.03 3.13
N GLU A 27 -20.91 -14.29 2.04
CA GLU A 27 -21.42 -14.61 0.70
C GLU A 27 -20.55 -15.64 -0.04
N VAL A 28 -19.23 -15.63 0.16
CA VAL A 28 -18.30 -16.46 -0.63
C VAL A 28 -17.75 -17.69 0.08
N VAL A 29 -17.69 -17.69 1.41
CA VAL A 29 -17.14 -18.81 2.20
C VAL A 29 -18.26 -19.79 2.50
N THR A 30 -18.03 -21.06 2.16
CA THR A 30 -18.94 -22.17 2.39
C THR A 30 -18.39 -23.16 3.43
N PRO A 31 -19.26 -23.91 4.13
CA PRO A 31 -18.81 -24.96 5.04
C PRO A 31 -17.92 -25.99 4.34
N GLY A 32 -16.69 -26.14 4.82
CA GLY A 32 -15.71 -27.06 4.21
C GLY A 32 -14.54 -26.35 3.53
N ASP A 33 -14.67 -25.06 3.21
CA ASP A 33 -13.64 -24.31 2.49
C ASP A 33 -12.34 -24.17 3.29
N VAL A 34 -11.23 -24.20 2.58
CA VAL A 34 -9.92 -23.80 3.07
C VAL A 34 -9.66 -22.36 2.61
N VAL A 35 -9.31 -21.48 3.54
CA VAL A 35 -9.17 -20.03 3.27
C VAL A 35 -7.75 -19.57 3.54
N LEU A 36 -7.23 -18.67 2.70
CA LEU A 36 -6.01 -17.92 2.94
C LEU A 36 -6.38 -16.48 3.35
N ASP A 37 -6.00 -16.07 4.55
CA ASP A 37 -6.04 -14.67 5.00
C ASP A 37 -4.64 -14.06 4.79
N LEU A 38 -4.51 -13.24 3.75
CA LEU A 38 -3.24 -12.75 3.22
C LEU A 38 -2.90 -11.35 3.73
N GLY A 39 -1.81 -11.23 4.50
CA GLY A 39 -1.56 -10.04 5.30
C GLY A 39 -2.57 -9.96 6.45
N ALA A 40 -2.66 -11.05 7.22
CA ALA A 40 -3.73 -11.29 8.18
C ALA A 40 -3.83 -10.21 9.28
N GLY A 41 -2.75 -9.50 9.59
CA GLY A 41 -2.74 -8.47 10.62
C GLY A 41 -3.18 -9.02 11.97
N THR A 42 -4.30 -8.54 12.49
CA THR A 42 -4.91 -9.05 13.73
C THR A 42 -5.70 -10.34 13.56
N GLY A 43 -5.79 -10.89 12.34
CA GLY A 43 -6.51 -12.12 12.00
C GLY A 43 -8.03 -11.95 11.83
N ILE A 44 -8.53 -10.71 11.75
CA ILE A 44 -9.98 -10.45 11.77
C ILE A 44 -10.75 -11.08 10.59
N LEU A 45 -10.16 -11.11 9.39
CA LEU A 45 -10.79 -11.73 8.22
C LEU A 45 -10.82 -13.26 8.38
N GLY A 46 -9.73 -13.85 8.87
CA GLY A 46 -9.67 -15.26 9.23
C GLY A 46 -10.73 -15.67 10.26
N LEU A 47 -10.94 -14.87 11.31
CA LEU A 47 -12.01 -15.12 12.29
C LEU A 47 -13.40 -15.10 11.65
N MET A 48 -13.66 -14.12 10.77
CA MET A 48 -14.92 -14.04 10.02
C MET A 48 -15.11 -15.26 9.12
N ALA A 49 -14.05 -15.73 8.45
CA ALA A 49 -14.08 -16.93 7.62
C ALA A 49 -14.38 -18.18 8.45
N CYS A 50 -13.76 -18.35 9.62
CA CYS A 50 -14.09 -19.44 10.54
C CYS A 50 -15.56 -19.40 10.98
N ARG A 51 -16.08 -18.21 11.30
CA ARG A 51 -17.50 -18.01 11.64
C ARG A 51 -18.44 -18.34 10.48
N ALA A 52 -18.05 -18.05 9.24
CA ALA A 52 -18.79 -18.40 8.03
C ALA A 52 -18.73 -19.91 7.67
N GLY A 53 -17.89 -20.70 8.35
CA GLY A 53 -17.84 -22.16 8.19
C GLY A 53 -16.56 -22.72 7.56
N ALA A 54 -15.55 -21.90 7.29
CA ALA A 54 -14.27 -22.33 6.71
C ALA A 54 -13.62 -23.47 7.52
N LYS A 55 -13.44 -24.66 6.95
CA LYS A 55 -12.82 -25.81 7.63
C LYS A 55 -11.46 -25.45 8.23
N ARG A 56 -10.67 -24.66 7.50
CA ARG A 56 -9.32 -24.21 7.91
C ARG A 56 -9.07 -22.80 7.36
N VAL A 57 -8.34 -22.00 8.11
CA VAL A 57 -7.75 -20.74 7.65
C VAL A 57 -6.23 -20.81 7.78
N TYR A 58 -5.50 -20.44 6.74
CA TYR A 58 -4.08 -20.10 6.81
C TYR A 58 -3.97 -18.58 6.93
N ALA A 59 -3.51 -18.10 8.09
CA ALA A 59 -3.29 -16.67 8.33
C ALA A 59 -1.81 -16.35 8.11
N VAL A 60 -1.49 -15.62 7.03
CA VAL A 60 -0.11 -15.32 6.64
C VAL A 60 0.15 -13.83 6.87
N ASP A 61 1.19 -13.51 7.65
CA ASP A 61 1.65 -12.13 7.86
C ASP A 61 3.15 -12.13 8.18
N GLU A 62 3.92 -11.18 7.65
CA GLU A 62 5.36 -11.08 7.92
C GLU A 62 5.67 -10.43 9.27
N GLY A 63 4.75 -9.59 9.75
CA GLY A 63 4.94 -8.75 10.91
C GLY A 63 4.79 -9.50 12.22
N PRO A 64 5.30 -8.93 13.34
CA PRO A 64 5.14 -9.52 14.67
C PRO A 64 3.67 -9.57 15.13
N ILE A 65 2.76 -8.84 14.46
CA ILE A 65 1.32 -8.82 14.75
C ILE A 65 0.68 -10.21 14.61
N ILE A 66 1.29 -11.12 13.84
CA ILE A 66 0.80 -12.50 13.71
C ILE A 66 0.76 -13.25 15.04
N GLY A 67 1.65 -12.91 15.99
CA GLY A 67 1.61 -13.45 17.35
C GLY A 67 0.35 -13.01 18.10
N LEU A 68 -0.04 -11.74 17.96
CA LEU A 68 -1.31 -11.24 18.49
C LEU A 68 -2.51 -11.90 17.80
N ALA A 69 -2.46 -12.10 16.48
CA ALA A 69 -3.53 -12.80 15.76
C ALA A 69 -3.76 -14.23 16.29
N HIS A 70 -2.70 -14.90 16.76
CA HIS A 70 -2.81 -16.21 17.41
C HIS A 70 -3.52 -16.12 18.76
N GLU A 71 -3.15 -15.17 19.62
CA GLU A 71 -3.84 -14.93 20.90
C GLU A 71 -5.30 -14.55 20.71
N VAL A 72 -5.60 -13.71 19.72
CA VAL A 72 -6.97 -13.32 19.37
C VAL A 72 -7.76 -14.53 18.88
N ALA A 73 -7.18 -15.41 18.07
CA ALA A 73 -7.84 -16.65 17.63
C ALA A 73 -8.20 -17.56 18.81
N ALA A 74 -7.29 -17.73 19.77
CA ALA A 74 -7.53 -18.50 20.98
C ALA A 74 -8.62 -17.89 21.87
N ALA A 75 -8.60 -16.57 22.07
CA ALA A 75 -9.62 -15.86 22.84
C ALA A 75 -11.04 -15.99 22.25
N ASN A 76 -11.14 -16.30 20.95
CA ASN A 76 -12.40 -16.47 20.24
C ASN A 76 -12.73 -17.94 19.91
N GLY A 77 -11.96 -18.92 20.43
CA GLY A 77 -12.23 -20.34 20.26
C GLY A 77 -11.96 -20.89 18.85
N PHE A 78 -11.12 -20.23 18.05
CA PHE A 78 -10.78 -20.62 16.68
C PHE A 78 -9.33 -21.09 16.50
N GLN A 79 -8.56 -21.24 17.58
CA GLN A 79 -7.15 -21.66 17.53
C GLN A 79 -6.93 -22.96 16.75
N ASP A 80 -7.86 -23.92 16.85
CA ASP A 80 -7.71 -25.22 16.18
C ASP A 80 -8.02 -25.18 14.67
N ARG A 81 -8.59 -24.07 14.18
CA ARG A 81 -8.96 -23.87 12.77
C ARG A 81 -8.07 -22.89 12.03
N ILE A 82 -7.33 -22.05 12.73
CA ILE A 82 -6.42 -21.05 12.13
C ILE A 82 -4.98 -21.51 12.30
N THR A 83 -4.28 -21.73 11.18
CA THR A 83 -2.84 -21.98 11.16
C THR A 83 -2.12 -20.67 10.82
N HIS A 84 -1.41 -20.11 11.80
CA HIS A 84 -0.64 -18.88 11.64
C HIS A 84 0.72 -19.16 11.02
N VAL A 85 1.08 -18.40 9.98
CA VAL A 85 2.33 -18.55 9.24
C VAL A 85 3.03 -17.19 9.22
N LYS A 86 4.11 -17.05 9.99
CA LYS A 86 4.92 -15.84 10.00
C LYS A 86 5.82 -15.80 8.77
N GLY A 87 5.57 -14.88 7.85
CA GLY A 87 6.42 -14.66 6.68
C GLY A 87 5.72 -13.91 5.55
N LEU A 88 6.51 -13.46 4.58
CA LEU A 88 5.99 -12.94 3.33
C LEU A 88 5.34 -14.07 2.53
N SER A 89 4.16 -13.84 1.98
CA SER A 89 3.43 -14.86 1.23
C SER A 89 4.30 -15.49 0.15
N THR A 90 5.05 -14.68 -0.60
CA THR A 90 5.98 -15.06 -1.67
C THR A 90 7.16 -15.94 -1.22
N ARG A 91 7.35 -16.14 0.08
CA ARG A 91 8.46 -16.91 0.68
C ARG A 91 8.02 -18.06 1.58
N VAL A 92 6.72 -18.21 1.80
CA VAL A 92 6.16 -19.31 2.59
C VAL A 92 5.54 -20.35 1.68
N GLU A 93 5.36 -21.54 2.21
CA GLU A 93 4.64 -22.64 1.56
C GLU A 93 3.41 -23.01 2.39
N LEU A 94 2.34 -23.39 1.71
CA LEU A 94 1.13 -23.92 2.35
C LEU A 94 1.03 -25.42 2.04
N PRO A 95 0.57 -26.24 3.00
CA PRO A 95 0.52 -27.69 2.81
C PRO A 95 -0.56 -28.14 1.83
N GLU A 96 -1.49 -27.25 1.47
CA GLU A 96 -2.57 -27.50 0.51
C GLU A 96 -2.98 -26.20 -0.19
N ARG A 97 -3.63 -26.34 -1.36
CA ARG A 97 -4.27 -25.20 -2.05
C ARG A 97 -5.59 -24.83 -1.37
N VAL A 98 -5.98 -23.57 -1.47
CA VAL A 98 -7.14 -22.95 -0.82
C VAL A 98 -8.29 -22.69 -1.79
N ASP A 99 -9.51 -22.68 -1.26
CA ASP A 99 -10.75 -22.37 -1.97
C ASP A 99 -10.97 -20.85 -2.07
N VAL A 100 -10.58 -20.10 -1.04
CA VAL A 100 -10.78 -18.64 -0.96
C VAL A 100 -9.49 -17.95 -0.57
N VAL A 101 -9.14 -16.86 -1.27
CA VAL A 101 -8.09 -15.91 -0.86
C VAL A 101 -8.74 -14.60 -0.44
N LEU A 102 -8.50 -14.18 0.79
CA LEU A 102 -8.92 -12.92 1.36
C LEU A 102 -7.70 -12.01 1.52
N ALA A 103 -7.79 -10.76 1.06
CA ALA A 103 -6.83 -9.73 1.47
C ALA A 103 -7.45 -8.35 1.45
N ASP A 104 -7.05 -7.53 2.41
CA ASP A 104 -7.42 -6.12 2.50
C ASP A 104 -6.20 -5.22 2.29
N GLN A 105 -5.52 -5.48 1.19
CA GLN A 105 -4.34 -4.76 0.72
C GLN A 105 -4.72 -3.70 -0.32
N ILE A 106 -5.77 -2.93 -0.06
CA ILE A 106 -6.26 -1.91 -1.01
C ILE A 106 -5.72 -0.53 -0.62
N GLY A 107 -4.92 0.05 -1.50
CA GLY A 107 -4.29 1.36 -1.34
C GLY A 107 -5.27 2.54 -1.45
N ARG A 108 -4.76 3.78 -1.41
CA ARG A 108 -5.58 5.00 -1.50
C ARG A 108 -6.23 5.13 -2.87
N PHE A 109 -5.46 4.82 -3.91
CA PHE A 109 -5.90 4.71 -5.29
C PHE A 109 -6.00 3.25 -5.73
N GLY A 110 -6.21 2.33 -4.79
CA GLY A 110 -6.61 0.95 -5.06
C GLY A 110 -5.48 -0.07 -5.29
N PHE A 111 -4.25 0.34 -5.60
CA PHE A 111 -3.20 -0.62 -6.01
C PHE A 111 -1.88 -0.52 -5.23
N GLU A 112 -1.66 0.57 -4.49
CA GLU A 112 -0.34 0.93 -3.93
C GLU A 112 0.15 -0.01 -2.83
N SER A 113 -0.74 -0.85 -2.29
CA SER A 113 -0.45 -1.81 -1.22
C SER A 113 -0.09 -3.21 -1.76
N GLY A 114 0.43 -3.31 -2.99
CA GLY A 114 0.96 -4.57 -3.54
C GLY A 114 -0.10 -5.61 -3.94
N ILE A 115 -1.39 -5.23 -3.97
CA ILE A 115 -2.50 -6.19 -4.18
C ILE A 115 -2.34 -7.05 -5.44
N LEU A 116 -1.82 -6.48 -6.54
CA LEU A 116 -1.62 -7.22 -7.78
C LEU A 116 -0.51 -8.26 -7.66
N GLU A 117 0.55 -7.94 -6.92
CA GLU A 117 1.67 -8.86 -6.68
C GLU A 117 1.22 -10.02 -5.79
N TYR A 118 0.57 -9.68 -4.66
CA TYR A 118 0.08 -10.65 -3.70
C TYR A 118 -0.99 -11.58 -4.29
N PHE A 119 -1.94 -11.05 -5.05
CA PHE A 119 -2.96 -11.89 -5.71
C PHE A 119 -2.36 -12.68 -6.87
N GLY A 120 -1.39 -12.11 -7.59
CA GLY A 120 -0.65 -12.82 -8.63
C GLY A 120 0.06 -14.07 -8.09
N ASP A 121 0.78 -13.93 -6.98
CA ASP A 121 1.45 -15.03 -6.30
C ASP A 121 0.45 -16.06 -5.72
N ALA A 122 -0.55 -15.58 -4.97
CA ALA A 122 -1.55 -16.45 -4.36
C ALA A 122 -2.33 -17.25 -5.41
N ARG A 123 -2.66 -16.65 -6.56
CA ARG A 123 -3.29 -17.35 -7.69
C ARG A 123 -2.43 -18.50 -8.21
N ALA A 124 -1.13 -18.25 -8.40
CA ALA A 124 -0.22 -19.22 -8.97
C ALA A 124 0.03 -20.40 -8.02
N ARG A 125 0.30 -20.10 -6.75
CA ARG A 125 0.78 -21.12 -5.79
C ARG A 125 -0.30 -21.69 -4.89
N PHE A 126 -1.23 -20.86 -4.43
CA PHE A 126 -2.13 -21.23 -3.34
C PHE A 126 -3.57 -21.47 -3.76
N LEU A 127 -4.10 -20.76 -4.76
CA LEU A 127 -5.51 -20.89 -5.13
C LEU A 127 -5.79 -22.18 -5.93
N LYS A 128 -6.92 -22.85 -5.65
CA LYS A 128 -7.46 -23.91 -6.51
C LYS A 128 -8.01 -23.33 -7.82
N SER A 129 -8.18 -24.17 -8.84
CA SER A 129 -8.69 -23.72 -10.15
C SER A 129 -10.09 -23.10 -10.12
N ALA A 130 -10.97 -23.58 -9.23
CA ALA A 130 -12.30 -23.04 -8.99
C ALA A 130 -12.36 -22.06 -7.80
N GLY A 131 -11.20 -21.69 -7.25
CA GLY A 131 -11.15 -20.83 -6.07
C GLY A 131 -11.53 -19.38 -6.38
N VAL A 132 -11.90 -18.66 -5.33
CA VAL A 132 -12.34 -17.25 -5.40
C VAL A 132 -11.38 -16.32 -4.66
N MET A 133 -11.38 -15.06 -5.09
CA MET A 133 -10.51 -14.01 -4.57
C MET A 133 -11.37 -12.84 -4.08
N VAL A 134 -11.07 -12.33 -2.89
CA VAL A 134 -11.74 -11.18 -2.28
C VAL A 134 -10.68 -10.12 -1.95
N PRO A 135 -10.71 -8.93 -2.60
CA PRO A 135 -11.67 -8.52 -3.63
C PRO A 135 -11.55 -9.28 -4.96
N SER A 136 -12.64 -9.31 -5.74
CA SER A 136 -12.66 -9.90 -7.09
C SER A 136 -12.26 -8.88 -8.16
N GLU A 137 -12.67 -7.62 -7.99
CA GLU A 137 -12.41 -6.54 -8.94
C GLU A 137 -12.04 -5.23 -8.22
N ILE A 138 -11.22 -4.41 -8.87
CA ILE A 138 -10.87 -3.06 -8.42
C ILE A 138 -10.97 -2.11 -9.61
N GLY A 139 -11.74 -1.03 -9.47
CA GLY A 139 -11.83 0.07 -10.39
C GLY A 139 -11.11 1.30 -9.84
N LEU A 140 -10.27 1.93 -10.67
CA LEU A 140 -9.61 3.19 -10.35
C LEU A 140 -10.43 4.34 -10.94
N VAL A 141 -10.86 5.26 -10.08
CA VAL A 141 -11.82 6.31 -10.42
C VAL A 141 -11.16 7.67 -10.28
N VAL A 142 -11.40 8.56 -11.24
CA VAL A 142 -10.85 9.91 -11.25
C VAL A 142 -11.92 10.97 -11.50
N ALA A 143 -11.71 12.18 -10.98
CA ALA A 143 -12.55 13.34 -11.21
C ALA A 143 -11.76 14.65 -11.23
N PRO A 144 -12.24 15.70 -11.93
CA PRO A 144 -11.63 17.02 -11.84
C PRO A 144 -11.97 17.65 -10.48
N VAL A 145 -10.97 18.20 -9.79
CA VAL A 145 -11.18 18.77 -8.44
C VAL A 145 -10.71 20.21 -8.30
N GLU A 146 -11.50 20.97 -7.54
CA GLU A 146 -11.20 22.28 -7.01
C GLU A 146 -10.87 22.12 -5.52
N CYS A 147 -9.58 22.20 -5.16
CA CYS A 147 -9.12 22.06 -3.79
C CYS A 147 -7.97 23.05 -3.49
N PRO A 148 -8.28 24.33 -3.18
CA PRO A 148 -7.29 25.37 -3.02
C PRO A 148 -6.31 25.10 -1.87
N ASP A 149 -6.76 24.46 -0.79
CA ASP A 149 -5.90 24.16 0.37
C ASP A 149 -4.80 23.14 0.04
N LEU A 150 -5.15 22.07 -0.69
CA LEU A 150 -4.16 21.09 -1.16
C LEU A 150 -3.25 21.70 -2.21
N PHE A 151 -3.80 22.52 -3.11
CA PHE A 151 -3.00 23.20 -4.12
C PHE A 151 -2.01 24.21 -3.51
N GLY A 152 -2.43 24.93 -2.46
CA GLY A 152 -1.59 25.86 -1.72
C GLY A 152 -0.36 25.20 -1.08
N GLN A 153 -0.43 23.90 -0.73
CA GLN A 153 0.72 23.12 -0.27
C GLN A 153 1.74 22.88 -1.39
N VAL A 154 1.27 22.74 -2.64
CA VAL A 154 2.14 22.61 -3.82
C VAL A 154 2.76 23.97 -4.16
N GLU A 155 1.93 25.02 -4.24
CA GLU A 155 2.39 26.38 -4.57
C GLU A 155 3.29 27.01 -3.52
N PHE A 156 3.23 26.55 -2.27
CA PHE A 156 4.14 26.99 -1.21
C PHE A 156 5.60 26.93 -1.64
N TRP A 157 6.00 25.89 -2.40
CA TRP A 157 7.35 25.71 -2.88
C TRP A 157 7.77 26.71 -3.97
N GLY A 158 6.83 27.46 -4.54
CA GLY A 158 7.13 28.60 -5.41
C GLY A 158 7.52 29.88 -4.65
N ARG A 159 7.45 29.87 -3.31
CA ARG A 159 7.67 31.05 -2.45
C ARG A 159 9.12 31.16 -1.96
N THR A 160 9.41 32.27 -1.26
CA THR A 160 10.72 32.57 -0.67
C THR A 160 10.70 32.63 0.87
N PRO A 161 10.47 31.52 1.57
CA PRO A 161 10.47 31.52 3.04
C PRO A 161 11.82 32.01 3.58
N ALA A 162 11.77 32.96 4.50
CA ALA A 162 12.94 33.67 5.03
C ALA A 162 13.86 34.30 3.96
N GLY A 163 13.32 34.61 2.77
CA GLY A 163 14.06 35.23 1.66
C GLY A 163 14.86 34.26 0.79
N TYR A 164 14.81 32.95 1.05
CA TYR A 164 15.53 31.94 0.27
C TYR A 164 14.66 31.32 -0.83
N ASP A 165 15.24 31.01 -1.98
CA ASP A 165 14.52 30.44 -3.12
C ASP A 165 14.29 28.93 -2.96
N PHE A 166 13.03 28.53 -2.78
CA PHE A 166 12.61 27.13 -2.65
C PHE A 166 12.01 26.54 -3.94
N ARG A 167 12.00 27.30 -5.06
CA ARG A 167 11.46 26.84 -6.35
C ARG A 167 12.00 25.49 -6.84
N PRO A 168 13.25 25.05 -6.54
CA PRO A 168 13.69 23.70 -6.90
C PRO A 168 12.79 22.58 -6.35
N ALA A 169 12.10 22.78 -5.22
CA ALA A 169 11.16 21.81 -4.65
C ALA A 169 9.79 21.80 -5.34
N LEU A 170 9.42 22.84 -6.09
CA LEU A 170 8.12 22.94 -6.75
C LEU A 170 7.92 21.83 -7.79
N ALA A 171 8.98 21.46 -8.52
CA ALA A 171 8.91 20.37 -9.49
C ALA A 171 8.60 19.03 -8.81
N ILE A 172 9.21 18.77 -7.65
CA ILE A 172 8.95 17.57 -6.85
C ILE A 172 7.51 17.60 -6.32
N ALA A 173 7.09 18.75 -5.78
CA ALA A 173 5.75 18.93 -5.21
C ALA A 173 4.64 18.76 -6.25
N ALA A 174 4.78 19.32 -7.46
CA ALA A 174 3.83 19.17 -8.55
C ALA A 174 3.80 17.75 -9.14
N ASN A 175 4.80 16.93 -8.85
CA ASN A 175 4.90 15.54 -9.26
C ASN A 175 4.58 14.55 -8.11
N THR A 176 3.99 15.02 -7.02
CA THR A 176 3.62 14.18 -5.87
C THR A 176 2.12 13.88 -5.85
N GLY A 177 1.74 12.64 -5.53
CA GLY A 177 0.37 12.29 -5.19
C GLY A 177 0.11 12.52 -3.70
N TYR A 178 -0.82 13.41 -3.35
CA TYR A 178 -1.08 13.80 -1.97
C TYR A 178 -2.25 13.03 -1.38
N PRO A 179 -2.14 12.44 -0.17
CA PRO A 179 -3.30 11.89 0.52
C PRO A 179 -4.35 12.98 0.78
N ALA A 180 -5.58 12.77 0.32
CA ALA A 180 -6.65 13.75 0.37
C ALA A 180 -7.91 13.21 1.06
N ARG A 181 -8.73 14.13 1.58
CA ARG A 181 -10.14 13.88 1.90
C ARG A 181 -10.96 14.85 1.07
N PHE A 182 -11.68 14.34 0.08
CA PHE A 182 -12.56 15.15 -0.73
C PHE A 182 -13.98 15.15 -0.15
N ASP A 183 -14.68 16.24 -0.42
CA ASP A 183 -16.12 16.40 -0.21
C ASP A 183 -16.74 16.48 -1.61
N PRO A 184 -18.02 16.13 -1.78
CA PRO A 184 -18.70 16.29 -3.06
C PRO A 184 -18.55 17.69 -3.66
N ALA A 185 -18.47 18.73 -2.83
CA ALA A 185 -18.28 20.12 -3.25
C ALA A 185 -16.94 20.39 -3.95
N HIS A 186 -15.90 19.59 -3.68
CA HIS A 186 -14.60 19.72 -4.34
C HIS A 186 -14.64 19.22 -5.79
N LEU A 187 -15.65 18.45 -6.20
CA LEU A 187 -15.76 17.92 -7.56
C LEU A 187 -16.26 19.03 -8.50
N LEU A 188 -15.56 19.18 -9.62
CA LEU A 188 -15.93 20.09 -10.70
C LEU A 188 -16.83 19.41 -11.75
N GLY A 189 -16.97 18.08 -11.69
CA GLY A 189 -17.85 17.31 -12.56
C GLY A 189 -17.85 15.82 -12.19
N ALA A 190 -18.65 15.04 -12.92
CA ALA A 190 -18.81 13.63 -12.64
C ALA A 190 -17.49 12.85 -12.71
N PRO A 191 -17.28 11.89 -11.78
CA PRO A 191 -16.14 10.99 -11.84
C PRO A 191 -16.28 9.99 -12.99
N ALA A 192 -15.14 9.51 -13.48
CA ALA A 192 -15.07 8.40 -14.44
C ALA A 192 -14.15 7.29 -13.93
N ARG A 193 -14.56 6.04 -14.16
CA ARG A 193 -13.70 4.88 -13.94
C ARG A 193 -12.67 4.81 -15.07
N ALA A 194 -11.40 5.06 -14.73
CA ALA A 194 -10.30 5.09 -15.68
C ALA A 194 -9.74 3.70 -15.98
N ILE A 195 -9.60 2.86 -14.95
CA ILE A 195 -9.02 1.52 -15.07
C ILE A 195 -9.92 0.52 -14.33
N SER A 196 -10.13 -0.66 -14.90
CA SER A 196 -10.83 -1.78 -14.26
C SER A 196 -9.89 -2.99 -14.23
N LEU A 197 -9.77 -3.62 -13.06
CA LEU A 197 -8.89 -4.75 -12.80
C LEU A 197 -9.70 -5.92 -12.27
N THR A 198 -9.57 -7.08 -12.91
CA THR A 198 -10.10 -8.35 -12.40
C THR A 198 -8.94 -9.11 -11.76
N LEU A 199 -8.98 -9.34 -10.45
CA LEU A 199 -7.82 -9.85 -9.72
C LEU A 199 -7.50 -11.31 -10.02
N SER A 200 -8.46 -12.08 -10.53
CA SER A 200 -8.22 -13.45 -10.98
C SER A 200 -7.39 -13.54 -12.28
N THR A 201 -7.23 -12.45 -13.04
CA THR A 201 -6.48 -12.43 -14.31
C THR A 201 -5.43 -11.35 -14.40
N ALA A 202 -5.47 -10.33 -13.53
CA ALA A 202 -4.53 -9.23 -13.55
C ALA A 202 -3.08 -9.71 -13.38
N SER A 203 -2.19 -9.10 -14.17
CA SER A 203 -0.74 -9.34 -14.10
C SER A 203 -0.06 -8.23 -13.28
N PRO A 204 0.77 -8.57 -12.29
CA PRO A 204 1.52 -7.57 -11.52
C PRO A 204 2.60 -6.85 -12.34
N ALA A 205 3.11 -7.48 -13.41
CA ALA A 205 4.18 -6.93 -14.23
C ALA A 205 3.69 -5.99 -15.35
N ALA A 206 2.38 -5.98 -15.64
CA ALA A 206 1.84 -5.20 -16.73
C ALA A 206 1.63 -3.73 -16.31
N ALA A 207 2.10 -2.81 -17.15
CA ALA A 207 1.74 -1.40 -17.01
C ALA A 207 0.23 -1.23 -17.29
N LEU A 208 -0.44 -0.45 -16.46
CA LEU A 208 -1.84 -0.07 -16.67
C LEU A 208 -1.87 1.27 -17.39
N SER A 209 -2.76 1.45 -18.36
CA SER A 209 -2.90 2.71 -19.09
C SER A 209 -4.34 2.97 -19.46
N SER A 210 -4.76 4.23 -19.38
CA SER A 210 -6.11 4.66 -19.72
C SER A 210 -6.12 6.10 -20.22
N GLU A 211 -7.13 6.43 -21.03
CA GLU A 211 -7.50 7.80 -21.35
C GLU A 211 -8.99 7.97 -21.05
N VAL A 212 -9.34 8.99 -20.27
CA VAL A 212 -10.73 9.36 -19.99
C VAL A 212 -10.94 10.84 -20.26
N VAL A 213 -12.13 11.21 -20.70
CA VAL A 213 -12.54 12.61 -20.84
C VAL A 213 -13.56 12.90 -19.74
N LEU A 214 -13.19 13.82 -18.86
CA LEU A 214 -14.05 14.36 -17.81
C LEU A 214 -14.67 15.65 -18.34
N VAL A 215 -15.84 16.01 -17.82
CA VAL A 215 -16.57 17.22 -18.22
C VAL A 215 -16.84 18.03 -16.95
N ALA A 216 -16.56 19.33 -17.00
CA ALA A 216 -16.96 20.25 -15.94
C ALA A 216 -18.49 20.40 -15.94
N GLU A 217 -19.13 20.14 -14.80
CA GLU A 217 -20.57 20.32 -14.59
C GLU A 217 -20.89 21.67 -13.93
N ARG A 218 -19.86 22.41 -13.53
CA ARG A 218 -19.96 23.77 -13.00
C ARG A 218 -18.70 24.58 -13.31
N PRO A 219 -18.80 25.92 -13.35
CA PRO A 219 -17.62 26.77 -13.33
C PRO A 219 -16.80 26.58 -12.05
N GLY A 220 -15.49 26.80 -12.14
CA GLY A 220 -14.58 26.73 -11.01
C GLY A 220 -13.11 26.69 -11.42
N THR A 221 -12.23 26.41 -10.47
CA THR A 221 -10.78 26.34 -10.70
C THR A 221 -10.27 24.91 -10.58
N LEU A 222 -9.83 24.34 -11.70
CA LEU A 222 -9.15 23.06 -11.74
C LEU A 222 -7.80 23.20 -11.05
N HIS A 223 -7.64 22.52 -9.92
CA HIS A 223 -6.38 22.44 -9.18
C HIS A 223 -5.66 21.11 -9.44
N GLY A 224 -6.38 20.09 -9.88
CA GLY A 224 -5.83 18.78 -10.21
C GLY A 224 -6.90 17.73 -10.40
N ILE A 225 -6.49 16.47 -10.34
CA ILE A 225 -7.34 15.29 -10.45
C ILE A 225 -7.44 14.60 -9.09
N GLY A 226 -8.66 14.36 -8.61
CA GLY A 226 -8.90 13.49 -7.46
C GLY A 226 -8.95 12.04 -7.92
N GLY A 227 -8.34 11.12 -7.17
CA GLY A 227 -8.33 9.68 -7.45
C GLY A 227 -8.73 8.85 -6.23
N TRP A 228 -9.54 7.83 -6.46
CA TRP A 228 -9.97 6.85 -5.45
C TRP A 228 -10.30 5.50 -6.10
N PHE A 229 -10.79 4.53 -5.32
CA PHE A 229 -11.13 3.21 -5.84
C PHE A 229 -12.58 2.80 -5.55
N ASP A 230 -13.11 1.93 -6.40
CA ASP A 230 -14.25 1.07 -6.10
C ASP A 230 -13.81 -0.39 -6.19
N ALA A 231 -14.01 -1.18 -5.16
CA ALA A 231 -13.73 -2.60 -5.15
C ALA A 231 -15.02 -3.40 -5.08
N LYS A 232 -15.09 -4.48 -5.86
CA LYS A 232 -16.10 -5.51 -5.72
C LYS A 232 -15.50 -6.62 -4.87
N LEU A 233 -16.05 -6.81 -3.67
CA LEU A 233 -15.57 -7.83 -2.74
C LEU A 233 -16.19 -9.20 -3.08
N SER A 234 -17.47 -9.21 -3.40
CA SER A 234 -18.29 -10.37 -3.79
C SER A 234 -19.35 -9.92 -4.81
N PRO A 235 -20.16 -10.82 -5.41
CA PRO A 235 -21.26 -10.42 -6.29
C PRO A 235 -22.21 -9.37 -5.68
N GLY A 236 -22.53 -9.48 -4.40
CA GLY A 236 -23.45 -8.59 -3.68
C GLY A 236 -22.80 -7.45 -2.89
N VAL A 237 -21.47 -7.41 -2.75
CA VAL A 237 -20.81 -6.45 -1.84
C VAL A 237 -19.71 -5.65 -2.53
N THR A 238 -19.79 -4.33 -2.38
CA THR A 238 -18.78 -3.37 -2.81
C THR A 238 -18.16 -2.62 -1.63
N LEU A 239 -16.97 -2.07 -1.87
CA LEU A 239 -16.18 -1.28 -0.93
C LEU A 239 -15.58 -0.10 -1.69
N THR A 240 -15.67 1.12 -1.14
CA THR A 240 -15.14 2.30 -1.82
C THR A 240 -14.68 3.34 -0.81
N ASN A 241 -13.67 4.12 -1.18
CA ASN A 241 -13.30 5.36 -0.49
C ASN A 241 -13.77 6.61 -1.27
N SER A 242 -14.75 6.48 -2.17
CA SER A 242 -15.31 7.60 -2.93
C SER A 242 -15.91 8.69 -2.01
N PRO A 243 -15.68 9.98 -2.30
CA PRO A 243 -16.33 11.08 -1.56
C PRO A 243 -17.84 11.17 -1.83
N LEU A 244 -18.34 10.47 -2.85
CA LEU A 244 -19.76 10.43 -3.21
C LEU A 244 -20.52 9.25 -2.58
N ALA A 245 -19.81 8.31 -1.94
CA ALA A 245 -20.46 7.16 -1.35
C ALA A 245 -21.24 7.55 -0.09
N ALA A 246 -22.41 6.95 0.13
CA ALA A 246 -23.18 7.16 1.35
C ALA A 246 -22.47 6.61 2.60
N ARG A 247 -21.65 5.56 2.42
CA ARG A 247 -20.87 4.90 3.50
C ARG A 247 -19.45 4.58 3.00
N PRO A 248 -18.60 5.59 2.79
CA PRO A 248 -17.21 5.35 2.37
C PRO A 248 -16.41 4.77 3.53
N ILE A 249 -15.36 4.02 3.20
CA ILE A 249 -14.35 3.69 4.20
C ILE A 249 -13.51 4.93 4.55
N LEU A 250 -12.88 4.92 5.72
CA LEU A 250 -12.12 6.05 6.27
C LEU A 250 -10.74 6.24 5.61
N ARG A 251 -10.39 5.40 4.63
CA ARG A 251 -9.15 5.49 3.84
C ARG A 251 -9.17 6.78 2.99
N ARG A 252 -8.07 7.53 3.06
CA ARG A 252 -7.89 8.75 2.27
C ARG A 252 -7.88 8.45 0.77
N GLN A 253 -8.34 9.40 -0.04
CA GLN A 253 -8.16 9.44 -1.49
C GLN A 253 -6.76 9.98 -1.83
N VAL A 254 -6.50 10.19 -3.12
CA VAL A 254 -5.28 10.84 -3.61
C VAL A 254 -5.62 12.07 -4.45
N PHE A 255 -4.84 13.13 -4.30
CA PHE A 255 -4.86 14.32 -5.13
C PHE A 255 -3.62 14.34 -6.03
N PHE A 256 -3.85 14.44 -7.34
CA PHE A 256 -2.84 14.58 -8.37
C PHE A 256 -2.87 16.03 -8.90
N PRO A 257 -1.97 16.92 -8.45
CA PRO A 257 -2.00 18.33 -8.86
C PRO A 257 -1.69 18.50 -10.35
N ILE A 258 -2.09 19.65 -10.91
CA ILE A 258 -1.53 20.15 -12.17
C ILE A 258 -0.54 21.29 -11.89
N ALA A 259 0.35 21.61 -12.83
CA ALA A 259 1.43 22.58 -12.58
C ALA A 259 0.95 24.01 -12.21
N ARG A 260 -0.27 24.38 -12.63
CA ARG A 260 -0.89 25.68 -12.31
C ARG A 260 -2.42 25.54 -12.35
N PRO A 261 -3.18 26.35 -11.59
CA PRO A 261 -4.64 26.32 -11.63
C PRO A 261 -5.16 26.72 -13.01
N VAL A 262 -6.31 26.17 -13.40
CA VAL A 262 -6.98 26.51 -14.65
C VAL A 262 -8.45 26.82 -14.37
N ALA A 263 -8.90 28.03 -14.72
CA ALA A 263 -10.31 28.36 -14.68
C ALA A 263 -11.09 27.53 -15.72
N LEU A 264 -12.16 26.88 -15.29
CA LEU A 264 -13.07 26.11 -16.10
C LEU A 264 -14.42 26.81 -16.18
N ASP A 265 -15.03 26.72 -17.36
CA ASP A 265 -16.44 26.99 -17.59
C ASP A 265 -17.21 25.66 -17.56
N GLU A 266 -18.53 25.74 -17.41
CA GLU A 266 -19.39 24.56 -17.57
C GLU A 266 -19.21 23.94 -18.96
N HIS A 267 -19.20 22.62 -19.04
CA HIS A 267 -18.97 21.80 -20.23
C HIS A 267 -17.55 21.80 -20.79
N ASP A 268 -16.59 22.46 -20.14
CA ASP A 268 -15.17 22.30 -20.49
C ASP A 268 -14.76 20.82 -20.38
N GLN A 269 -14.00 20.35 -21.36
CA GLN A 269 -13.48 18.99 -21.38
C GLN A 269 -12.08 18.94 -20.76
N ILE A 270 -11.86 17.94 -19.92
CA ILE A 270 -10.61 17.65 -19.24
C ILE A 270 -10.19 16.23 -19.61
N ARG A 271 -9.24 16.08 -20.53
CA ARG A 271 -8.75 14.77 -20.94
C ARG A 271 -7.63 14.33 -20.01
N VAL A 272 -7.82 13.21 -19.33
CA VAL A 272 -6.86 12.64 -18.38
C VAL A 272 -6.30 11.33 -18.95
N ARG A 273 -4.98 11.28 -19.13
CA ARG A 273 -4.27 10.01 -19.41
C ARG A 273 -3.57 9.56 -18.15
N LEU A 274 -3.77 8.32 -17.76
CA LEU A 274 -3.05 7.67 -16.67
C LEU A 274 -2.17 6.57 -17.22
N ARG A 275 -0.96 6.45 -16.67
CA ARG A 275 -0.10 5.28 -16.81
C ARG A 275 0.42 4.90 -15.42
N ILE A 276 0.21 3.65 -15.02
CA ILE A 276 0.60 3.13 -13.71
C ILE A 276 1.56 1.97 -13.90
N LEU A 277 2.64 1.95 -13.13
CA LEU A 277 3.56 0.82 -12.97
C LEU A 277 3.35 0.25 -11.56
N PRO A 278 2.47 -0.75 -11.38
CA PRO A 278 2.03 -1.18 -10.06
C PRO A 278 3.18 -1.69 -9.17
N ALA A 279 4.10 -2.48 -9.75
CA ALA A 279 5.22 -3.10 -9.03
C ALA A 279 6.17 -2.10 -8.34
N VAL A 280 6.21 -0.85 -8.82
CA VAL A 280 7.06 0.22 -8.25
C VAL A 280 6.24 1.43 -7.79
N ALA A 281 4.91 1.29 -7.73
CA ALA A 281 3.96 2.32 -7.35
C ALA A 281 4.13 3.68 -8.09
N ILE A 282 4.59 3.66 -9.34
CA ILE A 282 4.73 4.88 -10.15
C ILE A 282 3.41 5.18 -10.86
N VAL A 283 2.94 6.42 -10.74
CA VAL A 283 1.79 6.96 -11.47
C VAL A 283 2.24 8.14 -12.31
N THR A 284 1.91 8.10 -13.59
CA THR A 284 2.05 9.22 -14.52
C THR A 284 0.66 9.67 -14.90
N TRP A 285 0.39 10.97 -14.76
CA TRP A 285 -0.86 11.59 -15.19
C TRP A 285 -0.58 12.72 -16.16
N THR A 286 -1.36 12.78 -17.23
CA THR A 286 -1.38 13.89 -18.17
C THR A 286 -2.79 14.47 -18.22
N VAL A 287 -2.90 15.79 -18.14
CA VAL A 287 -4.16 16.51 -18.23
C VAL A 287 -4.09 17.47 -19.40
N ASP A 288 -4.92 17.25 -20.42
CA ASP A 288 -5.17 18.23 -21.49
C ASP A 288 -6.47 18.97 -21.20
N VAL A 289 -6.39 20.30 -21.19
CA VAL A 289 -7.51 21.23 -20.92
C VAL A 289 -7.33 22.48 -21.78
N LYS A 290 -8.35 23.35 -21.88
CA LYS A 290 -8.32 24.55 -22.76
C LYS A 290 -7.07 25.43 -22.60
N ALA A 291 -6.45 25.45 -21.43
CA ALA A 291 -5.26 26.24 -21.13
C ALA A 291 -3.91 25.57 -21.47
N GLY A 292 -3.93 24.32 -21.97
CA GLY A 292 -2.74 23.57 -22.38
C GLY A 292 -2.68 22.16 -21.79
N ARG A 293 -1.50 21.55 -21.92
CA ARG A 293 -1.18 20.20 -21.46
C ARG A 293 -0.26 20.22 -20.25
N PHE A 294 -0.61 19.45 -19.22
CA PHE A 294 0.19 19.21 -18.03
C PHE A 294 0.58 17.74 -17.97
N ALA A 295 1.86 17.44 -17.75
CA ALA A 295 2.36 16.06 -17.67
C ALA A 295 3.21 15.90 -16.42
N HIS A 296 2.89 14.89 -15.63
CA HIS A 296 3.45 14.67 -14.30
C HIS A 296 3.68 13.19 -14.04
N SER A 297 4.62 12.87 -13.15
CA SER A 297 4.91 11.50 -12.72
C SER A 297 5.42 11.45 -11.29
N THR A 298 4.93 10.52 -10.48
CA THR A 298 5.44 10.31 -9.11
C THR A 298 6.91 9.92 -9.08
N PHE A 299 7.49 9.43 -10.19
CA PHE A 299 8.93 9.24 -10.32
C PHE A 299 9.70 10.56 -10.22
N GLN A 300 9.20 11.64 -10.85
CA GLN A 300 9.77 12.99 -10.74
C GLN A 300 9.50 13.64 -9.38
N GLY A 301 8.57 13.09 -8.60
CA GLY A 301 8.29 13.48 -7.22
C GLY A 301 9.17 12.77 -6.18
N MET A 302 10.06 11.87 -6.60
CA MET A 302 10.97 11.18 -5.68
C MET A 302 12.14 12.09 -5.28
N LEU A 303 12.47 12.10 -3.99
CA LEU A 303 13.71 12.69 -3.50
C LEU A 303 14.86 11.72 -3.77
N LEU A 304 15.50 11.89 -4.92
CA LEU A 304 16.67 11.11 -5.33
C LEU A 304 17.92 11.96 -5.16
N CYS A 305 18.85 11.54 -4.29
CA CYS A 305 20.15 12.18 -4.20
C CYS A 305 21.12 11.59 -5.22
N LYS A 306 22.08 12.39 -5.68
CA LYS A 306 23.01 11.99 -6.73
C LYS A 306 23.87 10.81 -6.28
N GLU A 307 24.31 10.83 -5.03
CA GLU A 307 25.15 9.80 -4.43
C GLU A 307 24.45 8.44 -4.39
N ASP A 308 23.13 8.42 -4.17
CA ASP A 308 22.35 7.19 -4.18
C ASP A 308 22.12 6.69 -5.60
N LEU A 309 21.92 7.58 -6.57
CA LEU A 309 21.85 7.20 -7.99
C LEU A 309 23.18 6.64 -8.51
N GLU A 310 24.31 7.24 -8.12
CA GLU A 310 25.64 6.74 -8.45
C GLU A 310 25.86 5.32 -7.92
N ARG A 311 25.30 4.98 -6.76
CA ARG A 311 25.35 3.61 -6.20
C ARG A 311 24.49 2.60 -6.96
N THR A 312 23.56 3.06 -7.80
CA THR A 312 22.75 2.20 -8.67
C THR A 312 23.34 2.03 -10.08
N ASP A 313 24.44 2.71 -10.39
CA ASP A 313 25.16 2.56 -11.66
C ASP A 313 25.71 1.13 -11.81
N LEU A 314 25.55 0.54 -12.99
CA LEU A 314 25.98 -0.85 -13.26
C LEU A 314 27.51 -1.04 -13.18
N HIS A 315 28.28 0.05 -13.24
CA HIS A 315 29.73 0.07 -13.08
C HIS A 315 30.18 0.47 -11.68
N PHE A 316 29.25 0.81 -10.78
CA PHE A 316 29.58 1.08 -9.38
C PHE A 316 30.13 -0.18 -8.72
N VAL A 317 31.33 -0.08 -8.14
CA VAL A 317 31.95 -1.17 -7.38
C VAL A 317 31.68 -0.94 -5.90
N PRO A 318 30.69 -1.64 -5.30
CA PRO A 318 30.32 -1.41 -3.91
C PRO A 318 31.41 -1.87 -2.95
N ARG A 319 31.54 -1.15 -1.83
CA ARG A 319 32.33 -1.56 -0.66
C ARG A 319 31.46 -1.46 0.58
N LEU A 320 31.66 -2.36 1.54
CA LEU A 320 30.97 -2.27 2.83
C LEU A 320 31.37 -0.96 3.53
N SER A 321 30.36 -0.24 4.00
CA SER A 321 30.58 0.85 4.95
C SER A 321 30.99 0.26 6.31
N PRO A 322 31.48 1.07 7.26
CA PRO A 322 31.69 0.60 8.63
C PRO A 322 30.46 -0.10 9.24
N TRP A 323 29.25 0.41 8.97
CA TRP A 323 28.00 -0.23 9.38
C TRP A 323 27.73 -1.56 8.64
N GLY A 324 28.10 -1.65 7.37
CA GLY A 324 28.06 -2.89 6.61
C GLY A 324 29.02 -3.95 7.15
N GLU A 325 30.22 -3.54 7.56
CA GLU A 325 31.23 -4.36 8.21
C GLU A 325 30.76 -4.87 9.60
N ALA A 326 30.12 -4.00 10.38
CA ALA A 326 29.49 -4.38 11.63
C ALA A 326 28.37 -5.41 11.41
N ARG A 327 27.51 -5.19 10.42
CA ARG A 327 26.44 -6.15 10.09
C ARG A 327 27.01 -7.49 9.62
N ARG A 328 28.05 -7.50 8.79
CA ARG A 328 28.77 -8.72 8.40
C ARG A 328 29.28 -9.46 9.63
N SER A 329 29.88 -8.76 10.58
CA SER A 329 30.38 -9.37 11.82
C SER A 329 29.27 -10.07 12.61
N VAL A 330 28.07 -9.47 12.70
CA VAL A 330 26.92 -10.13 13.33
C VAL A 330 26.56 -11.42 12.60
N LEU A 331 26.43 -11.36 11.27
CA LEU A 331 26.05 -12.52 10.45
C LEU A 331 27.07 -13.67 10.54
N GLU A 332 28.37 -13.34 10.55
CA GLU A 332 29.45 -14.33 10.74
C GLU A 332 29.42 -14.98 12.13
N LEU A 333 28.93 -14.26 13.14
CA LEU A 333 28.82 -14.75 14.52
C LEU A 333 27.53 -15.54 14.77
N CYS A 334 26.53 -15.46 13.90
CA CYS A 334 25.29 -16.26 13.92
C CYS A 334 25.54 -17.69 13.39
N ASP A 335 26.43 -18.42 14.05
CA ASP A 335 26.92 -19.74 13.63
C ASP A 335 26.20 -20.93 14.29
N GLY A 336 25.16 -20.66 15.07
CA GLY A 336 24.44 -21.67 15.85
C GLY A 336 25.18 -22.16 17.10
N GLN A 337 26.32 -21.56 17.46
CA GLN A 337 27.11 -21.92 18.63
C GLN A 337 27.13 -20.83 19.71
N ARG A 338 27.09 -19.55 19.31
CA ARG A 338 27.14 -18.42 20.25
C ARG A 338 25.75 -17.98 20.71
N ALA A 339 25.64 -17.66 21.99
CA ALA A 339 24.45 -16.99 22.54
C ALA A 339 24.43 -15.51 22.13
N LEU A 340 23.22 -14.92 22.06
CA LEU A 340 23.03 -13.53 21.65
C LEU A 340 23.95 -12.56 22.40
N GLY A 341 24.02 -12.64 23.73
CA GLY A 341 24.87 -11.77 24.54
C GLY A 341 26.38 -11.92 24.31
N GLU A 342 26.84 -13.05 23.75
CA GLU A 342 28.23 -13.21 23.31
C GLU A 342 28.48 -12.46 22.01
N ILE A 343 27.55 -12.56 21.07
CA ILE A 343 27.57 -11.81 19.80
C ILE A 343 27.56 -10.31 20.07
N GLU A 344 26.71 -9.83 20.99
CA GLU A 344 26.62 -8.41 21.37
C GLU A 344 27.94 -7.86 21.91
N ARG A 345 28.62 -8.61 22.79
CA ARG A 345 29.92 -8.21 23.34
C ARG A 345 31.01 -8.20 22.29
N GLU A 346 31.02 -9.21 21.43
CA GLU A 346 32.02 -9.34 20.37
C GLU A 346 31.87 -8.23 19.32
N VAL A 347 30.64 -7.91 18.92
CA VAL A 347 30.35 -6.84 17.95
C VAL A 347 30.71 -5.46 18.53
N HIS A 348 30.41 -5.22 19.81
CA HIS A 348 30.85 -4.01 20.51
C HIS A 348 32.38 -3.89 20.53
N GLY A 349 33.10 -4.99 20.79
CA GLY A 349 34.56 -5.01 20.81
C GLY A 349 35.20 -4.83 19.43
N ARG A 350 34.61 -5.40 18.37
CA ARG A 350 35.12 -5.30 16.99
C ARG A 350 34.88 -3.92 16.34
N HIS A 351 33.86 -3.19 16.79
CA HIS A 351 33.42 -1.92 16.18
C HIS A 351 33.32 -0.78 17.21
N PRO A 352 34.40 -0.46 17.96
CA PRO A 352 34.34 0.48 19.09
C PRO A 352 34.06 1.93 18.69
N THR A 353 34.24 2.28 17.42
CA THR A 353 33.92 3.62 16.89
C THR A 353 32.46 3.78 16.47
N LEU A 354 31.71 2.67 16.36
CA LEU A 354 30.30 2.69 15.93
C LEU A 354 29.34 2.65 17.11
N PHE A 355 29.77 2.10 18.24
CA PHE A 355 28.94 1.90 19.41
C PHE A 355 29.58 2.57 20.62
N HIS A 356 28.89 3.55 21.19
CA HIS A 356 29.34 4.26 22.40
C HIS A 356 29.05 3.46 23.67
N SER A 357 28.17 2.45 23.57
CA SER A 357 27.84 1.56 24.67
C SER A 357 27.52 0.16 24.19
N HIS A 358 27.63 -0.80 25.11
CA HIS A 358 27.18 -2.16 24.88
C HIS A 358 25.68 -2.24 24.54
N ALA A 359 24.86 -1.35 25.10
CA ALA A 359 23.43 -1.30 24.82
C ALA A 359 23.13 -0.92 23.36
N GLU A 360 23.91 -0.01 22.76
CA GLU A 360 23.79 0.34 21.34
C GLU A 360 24.15 -0.84 20.44
N ALA A 361 25.24 -1.55 20.77
CA ALA A 361 25.62 -2.76 20.06
C ALA A 361 24.54 -3.84 20.20
N ALA A 362 23.98 -4.05 21.40
CA ALA A 362 22.92 -5.02 21.64
C ALA A 362 21.65 -4.74 20.82
N ALA A 363 21.23 -3.48 20.75
CA ALA A 363 20.11 -3.07 19.91
C ALA A 363 20.37 -3.34 18.42
N PHE A 364 21.58 -3.03 17.93
CA PHE A 364 21.98 -3.32 16.55
C PHE A 364 22.06 -4.82 16.24
N VAL A 365 22.65 -5.62 17.13
CA VAL A 365 22.70 -7.09 16.97
C VAL A 365 21.28 -7.65 16.92
N THR A 366 20.40 -7.22 17.83
CA THR A 366 18.99 -7.64 17.84
C THR A 366 18.28 -7.28 16.53
N GLU A 367 18.47 -6.07 16.00
CA GLU A 367 17.92 -5.66 14.70
C GLU A 367 18.34 -6.60 13.56
N VAL A 368 19.61 -7.03 13.54
CA VAL A 368 20.14 -7.92 12.50
C VAL A 368 19.66 -9.36 12.70
N VAL A 369 19.81 -9.92 13.90
CA VAL A 369 19.43 -11.31 14.22
C VAL A 369 17.95 -11.54 13.97
N THR A 370 17.08 -10.61 14.37
CA THR A 370 15.63 -10.74 14.16
C THR A 370 15.20 -10.80 12.69
N ARG A 371 16.07 -10.39 11.75
CA ARG A 371 15.81 -10.45 10.31
C ARG A 371 16.47 -11.64 9.60
N TYR A 372 17.60 -12.13 10.10
CA TYR A 372 18.48 -13.02 9.32
C TYR A 372 18.86 -14.33 10.03
N ALA A 373 18.56 -14.49 11.32
CA ALA A 373 18.83 -15.72 12.06
C ALA A 373 17.55 -16.57 12.22
N VAL A 374 17.72 -17.89 12.40
CA VAL A 374 16.65 -18.90 12.50
C VAL A 374 16.61 -19.51 13.88
#